data_AF-A0A0B7A3W9-F1
#
_entry.id   AF-A0A0B7A3W9-F1
#
_cell.length_a   1.000
_cell.length_b   1.000
_cell.length_c   1.000
_cell.angle_alpha   90.00
_cell.angle_beta   90.00
_cell.angle_gamma   90.00
#
_symmetry.space_group_name_H-M   'P 1'
#
loop_
_entity.id
_entity.type
_entity.pdbx_description
1 polymer ?
#
loop_
_entity_poly.entity_id
_entity_poly.type
_entity_poly.pdbx_seq_one_letter_code
_entity_poly.pdbx_strand_id
1 'polypeptide(L)' 'MSGSRGHDRTVKPSNDDDEEDPVDAMINKTGCLQLHIAVQECIGEKKDWRECQKEVAEFRKCIEAGMKKK' A
#
# COMPACT_ATOMS: atom_id res chain seq x y z
N MET A 1 -23.02 1.72 -38.62
CA MET A 1 -22.82 2.84 -37.67
C MET A 1 -22.26 2.25 -36.39
N SER A 2 -21.25 2.91 -35.84
CA SER A 2 -20.33 2.43 -34.79
C SER A 2 -20.93 2.37 -33.38
N GLY A 3 -20.34 1.53 -32.52
CA GLY A 3 -20.36 1.63 -31.05
C GLY A 3 -21.48 0.82 -30.38
N SER A 4 -21.27 0.02 -29.33
CA SER A 4 -20.21 0.05 -28.32
C SER A 4 -20.03 -1.36 -27.73
N ARG A 5 -18.81 -1.92 -27.78
CA ARG A 5 -18.46 -3.11 -27.00
C ARG A 5 -18.36 -2.68 -25.54
N GLY A 6 -19.43 -2.91 -24.77
CA GLY A 6 -19.41 -2.76 -23.33
C GLY A 6 -18.30 -3.65 -22.76
N HIS A 7 -17.39 -3.06 -22.00
CA HIS A 7 -16.42 -3.82 -21.22
C HIS A 7 -17.21 -4.51 -20.11
N ASP A 8 -17.57 -5.77 -20.35
CA ASP A 8 -18.10 -6.69 -19.35
C ASP A 8 -17.09 -6.78 -18.20
N ARG A 9 -17.34 -6.04 -17.11
CA ARG A 9 -16.65 -6.22 -15.84
C ARG A 9 -17.33 -7.39 -15.12
N THR A 10 -17.13 -8.62 -15.60
CA THR A 10 -17.33 -9.79 -14.75
C THR A 10 -16.31 -9.68 -13.61
N VAL A 11 -16.76 -9.12 -12.48
CA VAL A 11 -16.04 -9.20 -11.20
C VAL A 11 -15.95 -10.67 -10.86
N LYS A 12 -14.75 -11.21 -11.01
CA LYS A 12 -14.41 -12.51 -10.44
C LYS A 12 -14.51 -12.34 -8.91
N PRO A 13 -15.30 -13.14 -8.19
CA PRO A 13 -15.30 -13.09 -6.74
C PRO A 13 -13.94 -13.61 -6.27
N SER A 14 -13.00 -12.70 -6.05
CA SER A 14 -11.81 -12.98 -5.28
C SER A 14 -12.27 -13.25 -3.86
N ASN A 15 -11.95 -14.44 -3.36
CA ASN A 15 -12.16 -14.85 -1.99
C ASN A 15 -11.17 -14.07 -1.10
N ASP A 16 -11.44 -12.79 -0.88
CA ASP A 16 -10.54 -11.77 -0.32
C ASP A 16 -10.87 -11.47 1.17
N ASP A 17 -11.33 -12.47 1.93
CA ASP A 17 -11.75 -12.28 3.34
C ASP A 17 -10.63 -12.62 4.36
N ASP A 18 -9.48 -13.16 3.89
CA ASP A 18 -8.38 -13.64 4.76
C ASP A 18 -6.98 -13.34 4.18
N GLU A 19 -6.87 -12.43 3.19
CA GLU A 19 -5.57 -12.08 2.61
C GLU A 19 -5.08 -10.77 3.23
N GLU A 20 -4.23 -10.86 4.27
CA GLU A 20 -3.38 -9.74 4.66
C GLU A 20 -2.77 -9.14 3.38
N ASP A 21 -2.94 -7.82 3.18
CA ASP A 21 -2.46 -7.17 1.96
C ASP A 21 -1.01 -7.58 1.74
N PRO A 22 -0.64 -8.08 0.55
CA PRO A 22 0.71 -8.56 0.29
C PRO A 22 1.77 -7.49 0.63
N VAL A 23 1.40 -6.21 0.59
CA VAL A 23 2.23 -5.09 1.07
C VAL A 23 2.38 -5.11 2.59
N ASP A 24 1.30 -5.19 3.37
CA ASP A 24 1.35 -5.29 4.84
C ASP A 24 2.15 -6.52 5.31
N ALA A 25 1.94 -7.67 4.67
CA ALA A 25 2.72 -8.88 4.96
C ALA A 25 4.23 -8.69 4.69
N MET A 26 4.60 -7.93 3.66
CA MET A 26 6.01 -7.57 3.40
C MET A 26 6.54 -6.58 4.44
N ILE A 27 5.75 -5.58 4.80
CA ILE A 27 6.11 -4.57 5.79
C ILE A 27 6.33 -5.22 7.17
N ASN A 28 5.46 -6.14 7.58
CA ASN A 28 5.61 -6.97 8.77
C ASN A 28 6.94 -7.75 8.77
N LYS A 29 7.29 -8.39 7.65
CA LYS A 29 8.55 -9.14 7.51
C LYS A 29 9.80 -8.24 7.59
N THR A 30 9.72 -7.01 7.09
CA THR A 30 10.83 -6.05 7.14
C THR A 30 10.98 -5.34 8.49
N GLY A 31 9.96 -5.40 9.36
CA GLY A 31 9.94 -4.66 10.63
C GLY A 31 9.66 -3.16 10.47
N CYS A 32 9.18 -2.73 9.30
CA CYS A 32 8.89 -1.32 9.00
C CYS A 32 7.44 -0.91 9.27
N LEU A 33 6.68 -1.74 10.00
CA LEU A 33 5.25 -1.55 10.25
C LEU A 33 4.92 -0.23 10.95
N GLN A 34 5.72 0.19 11.94
CA GLN A 34 5.49 1.46 12.62
C GLN A 34 5.55 2.66 11.68
N LEU A 35 6.48 2.64 10.72
CA LEU A 35 6.59 3.73 9.74
C LEU A 35 5.45 3.68 8.71
N HIS A 36 4.94 2.50 8.38
CA HIS A 36 3.74 2.37 7.56
C HIS A 36 2.52 2.98 8.25
N ILE A 37 2.32 2.66 9.54
CA ILE A 37 1.23 3.23 10.36
C ILE A 37 1.39 4.75 10.45
N ALA A 38 2.60 5.27 10.69
CA ALA A 38 2.83 6.71 10.74
C ALA A 38 2.46 7.43 9.43
N VAL A 39 2.73 6.80 8.27
CA VAL A 39 2.32 7.33 6.96
C VAL A 39 0.79 7.29 6.82
N GLN A 40 0.15 6.19 7.22
CA GLN A 40 -1.31 6.04 7.22
C GLN A 40 -1.97 7.11 8.10
N GLU A 41 -1.43 7.35 9.30
CA GLU A 41 -1.91 8.37 10.23
C GLU A 41 -1.75 9.77 9.65
N CYS A 42 -0.59 10.12 9.09
CA CYS A 42 -0.42 11.44 8.46
C CYS A 42 -1.40 11.67 7.30
N ILE A 43 -1.61 10.66 6.45
CA ILE A 43 -2.58 10.75 5.34
C ILE A 43 -4.00 10.82 5.90
N GLY A 44 -4.31 10.12 6.99
CA GLY A 44 -5.60 10.18 7.68
C GLY A 44 -5.90 11.56 8.26
N GLU A 45 -4.91 12.19 8.89
CA GLU A 45 -5.01 13.51 9.51
C GLU A 45 -5.04 14.64 8.47
N LYS A 46 -4.04 14.67 7.59
CA LYS A 46 -3.86 15.77 6.62
C LYS A 46 -4.70 15.60 5.37
N LYS A 47 -5.06 14.35 5.01
CA LYS A 47 -5.69 13.97 3.73
C LYS A 47 -4.88 14.38 2.50
N ASP A 48 -3.64 14.81 2.69
CA ASP A 48 -2.72 15.22 1.64
C ASP A 48 -1.40 14.48 1.81
N TRP A 49 -1.19 13.49 0.94
CA TRP A 49 0.02 12.65 0.97
C TRP A 49 1.30 13.43 0.65
N ARG A 50 1.21 14.62 0.02
CA ARG A 50 2.39 15.44 -0.30
C ARG A 50 3.01 16.03 0.96
N GLU A 51 2.20 16.35 1.96
CA GLU A 51 2.68 16.85 3.25
C GLU A 51 3.27 15.75 4.15
N CYS A 52 3.05 14.48 3.80
CA CYS A 52 3.57 13.29 4.48
C CYS A 52 4.88 12.77 3.84
N GLN A 53 5.50 13.55 2.95
CA GLN A 53 6.74 13.14 2.26
C GLN A 53 7.88 12.74 3.21
N LYS A 54 7.95 13.33 4.41
CA LYS A 54 8.98 12.99 5.40
C LYS A 54 8.76 11.56 5.90
N GLU A 55 7.56 11.25 6.38
CA GLU A 55 7.17 9.91 6.84
C GLU A 55 7.33 8.86 5.73
N VAL A 56 6.94 9.19 4.49
CA VAL A 56 7.11 8.31 3.32
C VAL A 56 8.59 8.07 3.00
N ALA A 57 9.44 9.09 3.12
CA ALA A 57 10.88 8.95 2.89
C ALA A 57 11.55 8.06 3.95
N GLU A 58 11.13 8.16 5.21
CA GLU A 58 11.61 7.27 6.28
C GLU A 58 11.14 5.83 6.08
N PHE A 59 9.86 5.64 5.76
CA PHE A 59 9.31 4.33 5.42
C PHE A 59 10.08 3.67 4.28
N ARG A 60 10.35 4.41 3.20
CA ARG A 60 11.14 3.92 2.06
C ARG A 60 12.54 3.49 2.47
N LYS A 61 13.26 4.30 3.27
CA LYS A 61 14.60 3.94 3.77
C LYS A 61 14.57 2.65 4.58
N CYS A 62 13.54 2.47 5.42
CA CYS A 62 13.39 1.27 6.23
C CYS A 62 13.16 0.04 5.33
N ILE A 63 12.26 0.12 4.35
CA ILE A 63 12.01 -0.98 3.41
C ILE A 63 13.28 -1.32 2.63
N GLU A 64 13.99 -0.32 2.10
CA GLU A 64 15.26 -0.53 1.39
C GLU A 64 16.32 -1.19 2.28
N ALA A 65 16.37 -0.86 3.57
CA ALA A 65 17.26 -1.51 4.53
C ALA A 65 16.80 -2.94 4.89
N GLY A 66 15.50 -3.17 5.05
CA GLY A 66 14.91 -4.48 5.34
C GLY A 66 15.09 -5.47 4.19
N MET A 67 14.97 -4.99 2.94
CA MET A 67 15.23 -5.80 1.74
C MET A 67 16.71 -6.21 1.61
N LYS A 68 17.64 -5.42 2.17
CA LYS A 68 19.09 -5.71 2.18
C LYS A 68 19.52 -6.68 3.27
N LYS A 69 18.69 -6.98 4.27
CA LYS A 69 18.98 -7.95 5.34
C LYS A 69 18.68 -9.41 4.93
N LYS A 70 18.67 -9.70 3.63
CA LYS A 70 18.29 -10.99 3.06
C LYS A 70 19.51 -11.74 2.49
#